data_AF-A0A1M3TEZ7-F1
#
_entry.id   AF-A0A1M3TEZ7-F1
#
_cell.length_a   1.000
_cell.length_b   1.000
_cell.length_c   1.000
_cell.angle_alpha   90.00
_cell.angle_beta   90.00
_cell.angle_gamma   90.00
#
_symmetry.space_group_name_H-M   'P 1'
#
loop_
_entity.id
_entity.type
_entity.pdbx_description
1 polymer ?
#
loop_
_entity_poly.entity_id
_entity_poly.type
_entity_poly.pdbx_seq_one_letter_code
_entity_poly.pdbx_strand_id
1 'polypeptide(L)'
;MYFLPSDAQNSDLIVPMNDDYCVGPAYNASYSPQLSERAYAGPWQGLTDLGLGLVERGLAHLQHSSLAPRTPHFGTKSEHFDILTMAKKLIPHLGRFSPLQQFAKPTLWHTDLHMGNIFVSEQDPTAIVNVIDWQFTSIMPAFMQIQWPSFLAPPDGYEIGAVKPKLPSNFEDMDTDEKAFAISERELALLSKCYEASLVKNHMESYLAMSQVDSAIRHLFMFAENTTKDGILPLRDCLTQLAANWNEMGIAEQCPYHITSEDLSKHKMELSRYKDWQKLKGYTQELLQTDDEGWISPQLDFEKVQTRHAELFQLYIEKETEDISEEEARRLWFYLENT
;
A
#
# COMPACT_ATOMS: atom_id res chain seq x y z
N MET A 1 17.35 8.22 -7.80
CA MET A 1 18.26 8.39 -8.95
C MET A 1 19.66 8.15 -8.42
N TYR A 2 20.33 7.06 -8.82
CA TYR A 2 21.56 6.61 -8.16
C TYR A 2 22.79 7.01 -8.99
N PHE A 3 23.75 7.64 -8.32
CA PHE A 3 25.05 7.98 -8.87
C PHE A 3 25.92 6.72 -8.94
N LEU A 4 26.79 6.61 -9.96
CA LEU A 4 27.91 5.65 -9.93
C LEU A 4 28.79 5.97 -8.72
N PRO A 5 28.88 5.13 -7.68
CA PRO A 5 29.89 5.30 -6.66
C PRO A 5 31.26 5.12 -7.34
N SER A 6 32.21 6.00 -7.07
CA SER A 6 33.61 5.86 -7.53
C SER A 6 34.26 4.54 -7.09
N ASP A 7 33.66 3.88 -6.09
CA ASP A 7 34.13 2.64 -5.48
C ASP A 7 33.30 1.41 -5.88
N ALA A 8 32.51 1.48 -6.96
CA ALA A 8 31.78 0.33 -7.49
C ALA A 8 32.77 -0.76 -7.96
N GLN A 9 33.18 -1.62 -7.04
CA GLN A 9 33.96 -2.82 -7.33
C GLN A 9 33.09 -3.76 -8.17
N ASN A 10 33.75 -4.58 -9.01
CA ASN A 10 33.20 -5.55 -9.97
C ASN A 10 32.12 -6.55 -9.46
N SER A 11 31.60 -6.40 -8.23
CA SER A 11 30.62 -7.29 -7.59
C SER A 11 29.19 -6.73 -7.49
N ASP A 12 28.93 -5.47 -7.83
CA ASP A 12 27.58 -4.90 -7.72
C ASP A 12 26.79 -5.07 -9.02
N LEU A 13 25.58 -5.64 -8.92
CA LEU A 13 24.62 -5.71 -10.01
C LEU A 13 24.21 -4.27 -10.38
N ILE A 14 24.82 -3.72 -11.42
CA ILE A 14 24.51 -2.37 -11.92
C ILE A 14 24.09 -2.44 -13.39
N VAL A 15 23.08 -1.66 -13.76
CA VAL A 15 22.67 -1.46 -15.16
C VAL A 15 23.09 -0.04 -15.57
N PRO A 16 24.13 0.13 -16.40
CA PRO A 16 24.55 1.45 -16.84
C PRO A 16 23.47 2.10 -17.72
N MET A 17 23.16 3.36 -17.47
CA MET A 17 22.25 4.16 -18.31
C MET A 17 23.04 5.04 -19.28
N ASN A 18 24.09 5.69 -18.79
CA ASN A 18 25.08 6.45 -19.57
C ASN A 18 26.38 6.61 -18.73
N ASP A 19 27.29 7.48 -19.17
CA ASP A 19 28.57 7.70 -18.51
C ASP A 19 28.45 8.28 -17.08
N ASP A 20 27.32 8.91 -16.75
CA ASP A 20 27.09 9.60 -15.48
C ASP A 20 26.13 8.85 -14.54
N TYR A 21 25.26 7.99 -15.07
CA TYR A 21 24.16 7.36 -14.33
C TYR A 21 24.08 5.85 -14.53
N CYS A 22 23.72 5.15 -13.45
CA CYS A 22 23.38 3.73 -13.47
C CYS A 22 22.16 3.43 -12.59
N VAL A 23 21.57 2.26 -12.79
CA VAL A 23 20.58 1.67 -11.89
C VAL A 23 21.28 0.60 -11.07
N GLY A 24 21.37 0.85 -9.77
CA GLY A 24 21.86 -0.11 -8.79
C GLY A 24 20.74 -0.82 -8.05
N PRO A 25 21.09 -1.55 -6.99
CA PRO A 25 20.12 -2.20 -6.11
C PRO A 25 19.11 -1.20 -5.53
N ALA A 26 17.86 -1.63 -5.40
CA ALA A 26 16.80 -0.85 -4.78
C ALA A 26 17.07 -0.62 -3.29
N TYR A 27 16.94 0.62 -2.86
CA TYR A 27 17.06 1.03 -1.45
C TYR A 27 15.66 1.27 -0.85
N ASN A 28 15.49 0.88 0.42
CA ASN A 28 14.35 1.22 1.25
C ASN A 28 14.87 1.69 2.60
N ALA A 29 14.40 2.84 3.10
CA ALA A 29 14.85 3.42 4.37
C ALA A 29 14.50 2.55 5.60
N SER A 30 13.50 1.68 5.46
CA SER A 30 13.11 0.70 6.50
C SER A 30 14.17 -0.40 6.71
N TYR A 31 15.26 -0.38 5.93
CA TYR A 31 16.31 -1.37 5.91
C TYR A 31 17.67 -0.75 6.27
N SER A 32 18.43 -1.44 7.13
CA SER A 32 19.86 -1.21 7.30
C SER A 32 20.61 -2.27 6.49
N PRO A 33 21.44 -1.91 5.49
CA PRO A 33 21.97 -2.90 4.59
C PRO A 33 22.91 -3.96 5.15
N GLN A 34 22.36 -5.09 5.60
CA GLN A 34 23.12 -6.32 5.79
C GLN A 34 23.47 -6.90 4.40
N LEU A 35 24.72 -7.37 4.24
CA LEU A 35 25.27 -7.86 2.97
C LEU A 35 24.43 -8.97 2.32
N SER A 36 23.76 -9.81 3.11
CA SER A 36 22.88 -10.89 2.64
C SER A 36 21.65 -10.37 1.88
N GLU A 37 21.09 -9.24 2.31
CA GLU A 37 19.85 -8.68 1.77
C GLU A 37 20.11 -7.89 0.46
N ARG A 38 21.35 -7.44 0.23
CA ARG A 38 21.76 -6.85 -1.06
C ARG A 38 21.62 -7.82 -2.23
N ALA A 39 21.73 -9.14 -1.99
CA ALA A 39 21.59 -10.15 -3.04
C ALA A 39 20.19 -10.19 -3.67
N TYR A 40 19.18 -9.67 -2.96
CA TYR A 40 17.78 -9.68 -3.40
C TYR A 40 17.25 -8.29 -3.77
N ALA A 41 18.12 -7.27 -3.70
CA ALA A 41 17.76 -5.88 -3.96
C ALA A 41 17.78 -5.51 -5.46
N GLY A 42 17.93 -6.49 -6.35
CA GLY A 42 18.00 -6.26 -7.80
C GLY A 42 19.30 -5.59 -8.23
N PRO A 43 19.34 -4.98 -9.42
CA PRO A 43 18.29 -4.89 -10.44
C PRO A 43 17.82 -6.25 -10.94
N TRP A 44 16.50 -6.41 -11.05
CA TRP A 44 15.86 -7.68 -11.43
C TRP A 44 15.65 -7.80 -12.94
N GLN A 45 15.76 -9.02 -13.47
CA GLN A 45 15.64 -9.30 -14.90
C GLN A 45 14.20 -9.41 -15.42
N GLY A 46 13.22 -9.49 -14.52
CA GLY A 46 11.79 -9.58 -14.86
C GLY A 46 10.91 -9.79 -13.63
N LEU A 47 9.60 -9.94 -13.85
CA LEU A 47 8.62 -10.04 -12.76
C LEU A 47 8.85 -11.23 -11.82
N THR A 48 9.24 -12.39 -12.35
CA THR A 48 9.57 -13.56 -11.51
C THR A 48 10.75 -13.26 -10.59
N ASP A 49 11.81 -12.68 -11.12
CA ASP A 49 13.03 -12.36 -10.37
C ASP A 49 12.76 -11.28 -9.31
N LEU A 50 12.02 -10.23 -9.70
CA LEU A 50 11.53 -9.21 -8.77
C LEU A 50 10.72 -9.83 -7.64
N GLY A 51 9.64 -10.56 -7.97
CA GLY A 51 8.76 -11.14 -6.95
C GLY A 51 9.48 -12.11 -6.02
N LEU A 52 10.40 -12.93 -6.55
CA LEU A 52 11.21 -13.83 -5.73
C LEU A 52 12.14 -13.03 -4.84
N GLY A 53 12.81 -11.99 -5.35
CA GLY A 53 13.62 -11.07 -4.55
C GLY A 53 12.84 -10.47 -3.39
N LEU A 54 11.62 -9.96 -3.63
CA LEU A 54 10.75 -9.41 -2.58
C LEU A 54 10.42 -10.43 -1.49
N VAL A 55 10.10 -11.66 -1.88
CA VAL A 55 9.80 -12.75 -0.93
C VAL A 55 11.05 -13.15 -0.13
N GLU A 56 12.22 -13.24 -0.77
CA GLU A 56 13.47 -13.55 -0.08
C GLU A 56 13.87 -12.44 0.90
N ARG A 57 13.62 -11.18 0.56
CA ARG A 57 13.76 -10.07 1.53
C ARG A 57 12.82 -10.24 2.72
N GLY A 58 11.55 -10.57 2.48
CA GLY A 58 10.60 -10.87 3.55
C GLY A 58 11.07 -12.02 4.46
N LEU A 59 11.65 -13.08 3.89
CA LEU A 59 12.21 -14.21 4.63
C LEU A 59 13.46 -13.80 5.43
N ALA A 60 14.34 -12.99 4.86
CA ALA A 60 15.51 -12.46 5.55
C ALA A 60 15.10 -11.56 6.74
N HIS A 61 14.12 -10.67 6.55
CA HIS A 61 13.56 -9.86 7.62
C HIS A 61 13.02 -10.73 8.76
N LEU A 62 12.29 -11.81 8.44
CA LEU A 62 11.76 -12.74 9.44
C LEU A 62 12.85 -13.46 10.25
N GLN A 63 14.01 -13.73 9.63
CA GLN A 63 15.15 -14.36 10.28
C GLN A 63 15.92 -13.39 11.19
N HIS A 64 16.12 -12.16 10.74
CA HIS A 64 17.00 -11.19 11.40
C HIS A 64 16.28 -10.20 12.31
N SER A 65 14.97 -10.04 12.18
CA SER A 65 14.19 -9.07 12.95
C SER A 65 13.31 -9.73 14.02
N SER A 66 13.07 -8.98 15.09
CA SER A 66 12.01 -9.31 16.05
C SER A 66 10.66 -8.89 15.47
N LEU A 67 9.65 -9.75 15.63
CA LEU A 67 8.29 -9.35 15.33
C LEU A 67 7.83 -8.36 16.41
N ALA A 68 7.27 -7.23 16.00
CA ALA A 68 6.61 -6.28 16.88
C ALA A 68 5.14 -6.23 16.48
N PRO A 69 4.28 -7.09 17.06
CA PRO A 69 2.87 -7.15 16.69
C PRO A 69 2.21 -5.80 16.93
N ARG A 70 1.67 -5.20 15.86
CA ARG A 70 1.02 -3.87 15.88
C ARG A 70 -0.39 -3.85 15.27
N THR A 71 -0.81 -4.99 14.72
CA THR A 71 -2.11 -5.14 14.07
C THR A 71 -2.84 -6.36 14.63
N PRO A 72 -4.18 -6.41 14.53
CA PRO A 72 -4.93 -7.61 14.87
C PRO A 72 -4.45 -8.80 14.05
N HIS A 73 -4.27 -9.96 14.69
CA HIS A 73 -3.82 -11.21 14.06
C HIS A 73 -2.51 -11.06 13.26
N PHE A 74 -1.49 -10.49 13.91
CA PHE A 74 -0.18 -10.25 13.31
C PHE A 74 0.49 -11.53 12.73
N GLY A 75 0.32 -12.67 13.40
CA GLY A 75 0.87 -13.97 13.01
C GLY A 75 2.10 -14.40 13.81
N THR A 76 2.29 -15.72 13.91
CA THR A 76 3.49 -16.34 14.50
C THR A 76 4.60 -16.46 13.46
N LYS A 77 5.87 -16.57 13.90
CA LYS A 77 7.01 -16.75 12.97
C LYS A 77 6.80 -17.91 11.98
N SER A 78 6.15 -18.99 12.40
CA SER A 78 5.82 -20.12 11.50
C SER A 78 4.82 -19.70 10.43
N GLU A 79 3.74 -19.01 10.81
CA GLU A 79 2.75 -18.53 9.85
C GLU A 79 3.37 -17.55 8.84
N HIS A 80 4.22 -16.62 9.28
CA HIS A 80 4.99 -15.75 8.37
C HIS A 80 5.86 -16.57 7.41
N PHE A 81 6.54 -17.61 7.88
CA PHE A 81 7.35 -18.45 6.99
C PHE A 81 6.48 -19.18 5.96
N ASP A 82 5.33 -19.72 6.40
CA ASP A 82 4.42 -20.47 5.55
C ASP A 82 3.79 -19.59 4.47
N ILE A 83 3.29 -18.38 4.80
CA ILE A 83 2.67 -17.49 3.80
C ILE A 83 3.70 -16.94 2.80
N LEU A 84 4.95 -16.68 3.22
CA LEU A 84 6.02 -16.27 2.33
C LEU A 84 6.44 -17.41 1.40
N THR A 85 6.51 -18.63 1.93
CA THR A 85 6.81 -19.82 1.13
C THR A 85 5.71 -20.07 0.09
N MET A 86 4.44 -19.82 0.42
CA MET A 86 3.35 -19.90 -0.56
C MET A 86 3.45 -18.80 -1.62
N ALA A 87 3.72 -17.55 -1.22
CA ALA A 87 3.98 -16.46 -2.15
C ALA A 87 5.13 -16.82 -3.12
N LYS A 88 6.24 -17.37 -2.61
CA LYS A 88 7.38 -17.84 -3.40
C LYS A 88 6.99 -18.84 -4.50
N LYS A 89 6.04 -19.73 -4.20
CA LYS A 89 5.53 -20.73 -5.16
C LYS A 89 4.63 -20.10 -6.22
N LEU A 90 3.85 -19.06 -5.87
CA LEU A 90 2.92 -18.37 -6.78
C LEU A 90 3.62 -17.42 -7.76
N ILE A 91 4.66 -16.72 -7.30
CA ILE A 91 5.37 -15.70 -8.08
C ILE A 91 5.78 -16.20 -9.48
N PRO A 92 6.38 -17.39 -9.68
CA PRO A 92 6.77 -17.86 -11.01
C PRO A 92 5.62 -18.02 -12.00
N HIS A 93 4.41 -18.31 -11.53
CA HIS A 93 3.22 -18.43 -12.39
C HIS A 93 2.75 -17.04 -12.82
N LEU A 94 2.63 -16.11 -11.88
CA LEU A 94 2.22 -14.72 -12.14
C LEU A 94 3.28 -13.97 -12.96
N GLY A 95 4.55 -14.24 -12.71
CA GLY A 95 5.66 -13.67 -13.48
C GLY A 95 5.72 -14.16 -14.92
N ARG A 96 4.96 -15.20 -15.31
CA ARG A 96 4.79 -15.63 -16.72
C ARG A 96 3.40 -15.30 -17.27
N PHE A 97 2.52 -14.72 -16.46
CA PHE A 97 1.16 -14.42 -16.83
C PHE A 97 1.11 -13.23 -17.81
N SER A 98 0.78 -13.53 -19.07
CA SER A 98 0.84 -12.56 -20.19
C SER A 98 0.04 -11.27 -19.93
N PRO A 99 -1.19 -11.30 -19.38
CA PRO A 99 -1.94 -10.07 -19.06
C PRO A 99 -1.28 -9.17 -18.02
N LEU A 100 -0.37 -9.68 -17.19
CA LEU A 100 0.42 -8.86 -16.25
C LEU A 100 1.68 -8.28 -16.91
N GLN A 101 2.27 -9.01 -17.86
CA GLN A 101 3.52 -8.62 -18.54
C GLN A 101 3.41 -7.27 -19.26
N GLN A 102 2.25 -6.94 -19.83
CA GLN A 102 2.02 -5.63 -20.47
C GLN A 102 2.16 -4.44 -19.50
N PHE A 103 2.04 -4.66 -18.19
CA PHE A 103 2.17 -3.63 -17.15
C PHE A 103 3.50 -3.73 -16.37
N ALA A 104 4.39 -4.63 -16.79
CA ALA A 104 5.67 -4.92 -16.13
C ALA A 104 6.76 -3.87 -16.39
N LYS A 105 6.48 -2.87 -17.24
CA LYS A 105 7.47 -1.87 -17.69
C LYS A 105 8.12 -1.17 -16.48
N PRO A 106 9.46 -1.21 -16.37
CA PRO A 106 10.20 -0.47 -15.35
C PRO A 106 9.86 1.03 -15.46
N THR A 107 9.28 1.58 -14.41
CA THR A 107 8.73 2.94 -14.38
C THR A 107 9.22 3.62 -13.12
N LEU A 108 9.67 4.87 -13.24
CA LEU A 108 9.90 5.74 -12.09
C LEU A 108 8.58 6.45 -11.79
N TRP A 109 8.04 6.30 -10.58
CA TRP A 109 6.73 6.84 -10.22
C TRP A 109 6.77 7.51 -8.85
N HIS A 110 6.20 8.71 -8.72
CA HIS A 110 6.14 9.41 -7.43
C HIS A 110 5.10 8.75 -6.51
N THR A 111 5.54 7.97 -5.53
CA THR A 111 4.69 7.19 -4.63
C THR A 111 4.18 7.96 -3.40
N ASP A 112 4.48 9.25 -3.28
CA ASP A 112 3.98 10.09 -2.18
C ASP A 112 3.49 11.47 -2.66
N LEU A 113 2.64 11.46 -3.68
CA LEU A 113 2.20 12.69 -4.32
C LEU A 113 0.99 13.30 -3.57
N HIS A 114 1.29 14.12 -2.56
CA HIS A 114 0.31 14.95 -1.85
C HIS A 114 0.56 16.45 -2.12
N MET A 115 -0.36 17.33 -1.69
CA MET A 115 -0.28 18.78 -1.99
C MET A 115 1.00 19.45 -1.46
N GLY A 116 1.61 18.92 -0.39
CA GLY A 116 2.87 19.43 0.17
C GLY A 116 4.09 19.19 -0.73
N ASN A 117 4.01 18.20 -1.62
CA ASN A 117 5.08 17.85 -2.55
C ASN A 117 4.92 18.51 -3.94
N ILE A 118 3.90 19.36 -4.13
CA ILE A 118 3.60 20.03 -5.41
C ILE A 118 3.73 21.55 -5.21
N PHE A 119 4.63 22.17 -5.98
CA PHE A 119 4.77 23.61 -6.04
C PHE A 119 4.09 24.16 -7.29
N VAL A 120 3.33 25.24 -7.12
CA VAL A 120 2.63 25.95 -8.20
C VAL A 120 3.16 27.37 -8.35
N SER A 121 2.94 27.99 -9.52
CA SER A 121 3.36 29.37 -9.76
C SER A 121 2.54 30.36 -8.91
N GLU A 122 3.21 31.38 -8.37
CA GLU A 122 2.55 32.50 -7.68
C GLU A 122 1.68 33.34 -8.64
N GLN A 123 2.05 33.40 -9.93
CA GLN A 123 1.33 34.18 -10.95
C GLN A 123 0.17 33.40 -11.55
N ASP A 124 0.32 32.08 -11.69
CA ASP A 124 -0.71 31.15 -12.18
C ASP A 124 -0.72 29.86 -11.33
N PRO A 125 -1.57 29.79 -10.28
CA PRO A 125 -1.66 28.61 -9.42
C PRO A 125 -2.13 27.32 -10.13
N THR A 126 -2.56 27.39 -11.39
CA THR A 126 -2.88 26.20 -12.20
C THR A 126 -1.65 25.56 -12.82
N ALA A 127 -0.52 26.26 -12.86
CA ALA A 127 0.74 25.77 -13.40
C ALA A 127 1.61 25.15 -12.28
N ILE A 128 1.85 23.83 -12.39
CA ILE A 128 2.84 23.13 -11.57
C ILE A 128 4.24 23.54 -12.00
N VAL A 129 5.04 24.06 -11.08
CA VAL A 129 6.42 24.52 -11.34
C VAL A 129 7.47 23.54 -10.81
N ASN A 130 7.15 22.75 -9.78
CA ASN A 130 8.06 21.75 -9.25
C ASN A 130 7.33 20.61 -8.51
N VAL A 131 7.95 19.44 -8.47
CA VAL A 131 7.57 18.30 -7.63
C VAL A 131 8.80 17.83 -6.88
N ILE A 132 8.72 17.76 -5.55
CA ILE A 132 9.85 17.40 -4.67
C ILE A 132 9.66 16.00 -4.08
N ASP A 133 10.56 15.62 -3.14
CA ASP A 133 10.47 14.39 -2.35
C ASP A 133 10.63 13.05 -3.11
N TRP A 134 11.54 13.05 -4.09
CA TRP A 134 11.89 11.85 -4.88
C TRP A 134 12.84 10.87 -4.16
N GLN A 135 13.16 11.11 -2.89
CA GLN A 135 14.27 10.46 -2.19
C GLN A 135 14.07 8.97 -1.88
N PHE A 136 12.81 8.50 -1.87
CA PHE A 136 12.47 7.09 -1.68
C PHE A 136 11.86 6.43 -2.92
N THR A 137 11.90 7.09 -4.07
CA THR A 137 11.38 6.53 -5.32
C THR A 137 12.29 5.41 -5.84
N SER A 138 11.69 4.29 -6.23
CA SER A 138 12.35 3.18 -6.91
C SER A 138 11.85 3.01 -8.34
N ILE A 139 12.64 2.34 -9.18
CA ILE A 139 12.18 1.92 -10.52
C ILE A 139 11.53 0.55 -10.35
N MET A 140 10.22 0.48 -10.50
CA MET A 140 9.44 -0.76 -10.37
C MET A 140 8.43 -0.88 -11.53
N PRO A 141 7.79 -2.05 -11.72
CA PRO A 141 6.65 -2.16 -12.63
C PRO A 141 5.57 -1.11 -12.35
N ALA A 142 4.96 -0.57 -13.40
CA ALA A 142 3.90 0.44 -13.27
C ALA A 142 2.71 -0.06 -12.43
N PHE A 143 2.32 -1.33 -12.58
CA PHE A 143 1.19 -1.88 -11.83
C PHE A 143 1.40 -1.92 -10.31
N MET A 144 2.66 -1.92 -9.84
CA MET A 144 3.00 -1.94 -8.42
C MET A 144 2.95 -0.54 -7.78
N GLN A 145 3.18 0.50 -8.58
CA GLN A 145 3.37 1.87 -8.08
C GLN A 145 2.19 2.78 -8.36
N ILE A 146 1.37 2.42 -9.34
CA ILE A 146 0.25 3.26 -9.74
C ILE A 146 -0.76 3.39 -8.60
N GLN A 147 -1.05 4.64 -8.27
CA GLN A 147 -1.95 5.01 -7.19
C GLN A 147 -2.61 6.34 -7.51
N TRP A 148 -3.72 6.60 -6.83
CA TRP A 148 -4.35 7.91 -6.82
C TRP A 148 -3.50 8.87 -5.99
N PRO A 149 -3.24 10.10 -6.45
CA PRO A 149 -2.78 11.17 -5.57
C PRO A 149 -3.78 11.34 -4.42
N SER A 150 -3.31 11.51 -3.18
CA SER A 150 -4.18 11.47 -1.99
C SER A 150 -5.34 12.46 -2.05
N PHE A 151 -5.11 13.66 -2.58
CA PHE A 151 -6.11 14.71 -2.78
C PHE A 151 -7.08 14.48 -3.95
N LEU A 152 -6.89 13.39 -4.72
CA LEU A 152 -7.77 12.95 -5.80
C LEU A 152 -8.26 11.51 -5.56
N ALA A 153 -7.95 10.93 -4.40
CA ALA A 153 -8.33 9.58 -4.07
C ALA A 153 -9.86 9.46 -4.10
N PRO A 154 -10.40 8.42 -4.76
CA PRO A 154 -11.83 8.26 -4.87
C PRO A 154 -12.45 7.93 -3.49
N PRO A 155 -13.69 8.39 -3.24
CA PRO A 155 -14.43 8.02 -2.04
C PRO A 155 -14.84 6.54 -2.05
N ASP A 156 -15.35 6.07 -0.91
CA ASP A 156 -15.88 4.72 -0.78
C ASP A 156 -17.01 4.46 -1.78
N GLY A 157 -17.01 3.26 -2.39
CA GLY A 157 -18.01 2.87 -3.38
C GLY A 157 -17.85 3.51 -4.77
N TYR A 158 -16.74 4.20 -5.03
CA TYR A 158 -16.42 4.72 -6.36
C TYR A 158 -16.31 3.61 -7.42
N GLU A 159 -17.07 3.78 -8.51
CA GLU A 159 -17.01 2.87 -9.66
C GLU A 159 -16.06 3.42 -10.73
N ILE A 160 -15.03 2.67 -11.12
CA ILE A 160 -14.13 3.03 -12.23
C ILE A 160 -14.89 2.96 -13.56
N GLY A 161 -14.57 3.86 -14.50
CA GLY A 161 -15.12 3.91 -15.86
C GLY A 161 -16.08 5.07 -16.08
N ALA A 162 -16.86 4.99 -17.16
CA ALA A 162 -17.79 6.06 -17.59
C ALA A 162 -19.10 6.10 -16.76
N VAL A 163 -18.99 6.04 -15.43
CA VAL A 163 -20.10 6.14 -14.48
C VAL A 163 -20.16 7.57 -13.94
N LYS A 164 -21.34 8.19 -13.99
CA LYS A 164 -21.54 9.54 -13.45
C LYS A 164 -21.84 9.46 -11.95
N PRO A 165 -21.05 10.10 -11.06
CA PRO A 165 -21.36 10.19 -9.64
C PRO A 165 -22.70 10.87 -9.39
N LYS A 166 -23.50 10.27 -8.51
CA LYS A 166 -24.83 10.74 -8.12
C LYS A 166 -24.92 10.84 -6.61
N LEU A 167 -25.84 11.69 -6.14
CA LEU A 167 -26.22 11.69 -4.73
C LEU A 167 -26.94 10.38 -4.39
N PRO A 168 -26.88 9.94 -3.12
CA PRO A 168 -27.59 8.75 -2.66
C PRO A 168 -29.11 8.92 -2.85
N SER A 169 -29.83 7.81 -3.02
CA SER A 169 -31.26 7.82 -3.32
C SER A 169 -32.12 8.39 -2.18
N ASN A 170 -31.66 8.28 -0.94
CA ASN A 170 -32.30 8.83 0.26
C ASN A 170 -31.82 10.24 0.61
N PHE A 171 -31.13 10.94 -0.30
CA PHE A 171 -30.57 12.27 -0.03
C PHE A 171 -31.60 13.26 0.51
N GLU A 172 -32.84 13.26 0.01
CA GLU A 172 -33.86 14.21 0.48
C GLU A 172 -34.28 13.98 1.93
N ASP A 173 -34.19 12.75 2.42
CA ASP A 173 -34.56 12.33 3.77
C ASP A 173 -33.44 12.53 4.80
N MET A 174 -32.22 12.82 4.33
CA MET A 174 -31.04 13.07 5.18
C MET A 174 -31.14 14.40 5.93
N ASP A 175 -30.48 14.46 7.09
CA ASP A 175 -30.32 15.71 7.82
C ASP A 175 -29.31 16.67 7.13
N THR A 176 -29.08 17.84 7.75
CA THR A 176 -28.24 18.87 7.12
C THR A 176 -26.77 18.46 7.01
N ASP A 177 -26.26 17.78 8.02
CA ASP A 177 -24.85 17.37 8.08
C ASP A 177 -24.62 16.17 7.16
N GLU A 178 -25.56 15.21 7.14
CA GLU A 178 -25.57 14.09 6.21
C GLU A 178 -25.64 14.56 4.74
N LYS A 179 -26.48 15.56 4.45
CA LYS A 179 -26.55 16.16 3.11
C LYS A 179 -25.24 16.83 2.72
N ALA A 180 -24.63 17.58 3.63
CA ALA A 180 -23.34 18.23 3.38
C ALA A 180 -22.24 17.19 3.08
N PHE A 181 -22.19 16.11 3.87
CA PHE A 181 -21.28 14.99 3.63
C PHE A 181 -21.51 14.32 2.27
N ALA A 182 -22.76 14.00 1.93
CA ALA A 182 -23.10 13.38 0.65
C ALA A 182 -22.77 14.27 -0.57
N ILE A 183 -22.87 15.59 -0.42
CA ILE A 183 -22.43 16.55 -1.45
C ILE A 183 -20.91 16.50 -1.60
N SER A 184 -20.16 16.60 -0.50
CA SER A 184 -18.69 16.54 -0.51
C SER A 184 -18.16 15.25 -1.13
N GLU A 185 -18.72 14.10 -0.76
CA GLU A 185 -18.37 12.80 -1.34
C GLU A 185 -18.61 12.77 -2.86
N ARG A 186 -19.75 13.31 -3.31
CA ARG A 186 -20.04 13.41 -4.75
C ARG A 186 -19.06 14.34 -5.47
N GLU A 187 -18.68 15.46 -4.86
CA GLU A 187 -17.70 16.39 -5.42
C GLU A 187 -16.32 15.75 -5.55
N LEU A 188 -15.86 15.03 -4.52
CA LEU A 188 -14.63 14.25 -4.56
C LEU A 188 -14.68 13.18 -5.66
N ALA A 189 -15.78 12.42 -5.77
CA ALA A 189 -15.97 11.46 -6.85
C ALA A 189 -15.91 12.11 -8.24
N LEU A 190 -16.46 13.32 -8.40
CA LEU A 190 -16.37 14.07 -9.66
C LEU A 190 -14.94 14.50 -9.97
N LEU A 191 -14.15 14.91 -8.97
CA LEU A 191 -12.73 15.22 -9.13
C LEU A 191 -11.93 13.97 -9.54
N SER A 192 -12.15 12.83 -8.89
CA SER A 192 -11.53 11.55 -9.27
C SER A 192 -11.90 11.15 -10.70
N LYS A 193 -13.15 11.40 -11.14
CA LYS A 193 -13.55 11.19 -12.55
C LYS A 193 -12.80 12.08 -13.53
N CYS A 194 -12.57 13.34 -13.18
CA CYS A 194 -11.76 14.25 -14.00
C CYS A 194 -10.32 13.75 -14.13
N TYR A 195 -9.73 13.25 -13.05
CA TYR A 195 -8.41 12.63 -13.09
C TYR A 195 -8.39 11.36 -13.94
N GLU A 196 -9.37 10.48 -13.76
CA GLU A 196 -9.52 9.25 -14.55
C GLU A 196 -9.61 9.56 -16.05
N ALA A 197 -10.47 10.49 -16.44
CA ALA A 197 -10.61 10.92 -17.83
C ALA A 197 -9.31 11.55 -18.37
N SER A 198 -8.60 12.30 -17.55
CA SER A 198 -7.29 12.86 -17.90
C SER A 198 -6.24 11.77 -18.07
N LEU A 199 -6.26 10.72 -17.25
CA LEU A 199 -5.35 9.58 -17.35
C LEU A 199 -5.62 8.78 -18.63
N VAL A 200 -6.89 8.52 -18.96
CA VAL A 200 -7.29 7.89 -20.23
C VAL A 200 -6.79 8.69 -21.43
N LYS A 201 -6.96 10.02 -21.39
CA LYS A 201 -6.58 10.91 -22.49
C LYS A 201 -5.06 11.02 -22.67
N ASN A 202 -4.31 11.13 -21.58
CA ASN A 202 -2.88 11.48 -21.62
C ASN A 202 -1.95 10.28 -21.45
N HIS A 203 -2.39 9.21 -20.78
CA HIS A 203 -1.56 8.04 -20.48
C HIS A 203 -2.39 6.76 -20.28
N MET A 204 -2.94 6.22 -21.37
CA MET A 204 -3.79 5.02 -21.38
C MET A 204 -3.14 3.81 -20.67
N GLU A 205 -1.83 3.59 -20.83
CA GLU A 205 -1.12 2.48 -20.18
C GLU A 205 -1.26 2.51 -18.65
N SER A 206 -1.18 3.70 -18.05
CA SER A 206 -1.39 3.88 -16.61
C SER A 206 -2.83 3.63 -16.23
N TYR A 207 -3.80 4.15 -16.98
CA TYR A 207 -5.20 3.87 -16.71
C TYR A 207 -5.48 2.36 -16.68
N LEU A 208 -4.99 1.62 -17.69
CA LEU A 208 -5.15 0.17 -17.76
C LEU A 208 -4.42 -0.55 -16.62
N ALA A 209 -3.20 -0.15 -16.27
CA ALA A 209 -2.48 -0.72 -15.13
C ALA A 209 -3.21 -0.51 -13.79
N MET A 210 -3.87 0.64 -13.64
CA MET A 210 -4.68 0.98 -12.46
C MET A 210 -5.97 0.17 -12.39
N SER A 211 -6.67 0.04 -13.52
CA SER A 211 -8.05 -0.49 -13.59
C SER A 211 -8.17 -1.97 -13.93
N GLN A 212 -7.20 -2.57 -14.64
CA GLN A 212 -7.29 -3.95 -15.14
C GLN A 212 -6.43 -4.95 -14.35
N VAL A 213 -5.40 -4.49 -13.65
CA VAL A 213 -4.59 -5.39 -12.82
C VAL A 213 -5.35 -5.74 -11.56
N ASP A 214 -5.57 -7.03 -11.34
CA ASP A 214 -6.19 -7.54 -10.13
C ASP A 214 -5.41 -7.06 -8.90
N SER A 215 -6.15 -6.47 -7.93
CA SER A 215 -5.56 -5.90 -6.72
C SER A 215 -4.78 -6.93 -5.92
N ALA A 216 -5.20 -8.20 -5.89
CA ALA A 216 -4.50 -9.25 -5.17
C ALA A 216 -3.14 -9.57 -5.79
N ILE A 217 -2.98 -9.44 -7.13
CA ILE A 217 -1.67 -9.54 -7.78
C ILE A 217 -0.80 -8.36 -7.37
N ARG A 218 -1.31 -7.12 -7.48
CA ARG A 218 -0.57 -5.91 -7.10
C ARG A 218 -0.08 -6.01 -5.65
N HIS A 219 -0.99 -6.30 -4.75
CA HIS A 219 -0.75 -6.37 -3.32
C HIS A 219 0.18 -7.54 -2.92
N LEU A 220 0.13 -8.68 -3.61
CA LEU A 220 1.09 -9.77 -3.40
C LEU A 220 2.54 -9.28 -3.55
N PHE A 221 2.83 -8.51 -4.61
CA PHE A 221 4.16 -7.93 -4.81
C PHE A 221 4.48 -6.85 -3.76
N MET A 222 3.50 -6.04 -3.34
CA MET A 222 3.72 -4.99 -2.33
C MET A 222 3.94 -5.52 -0.91
N PHE A 223 3.24 -6.59 -0.51
CA PHE A 223 3.21 -7.07 0.87
C PHE A 223 4.22 -8.18 1.18
N ALA A 224 4.74 -8.89 0.16
CA ALA A 224 5.65 -10.01 0.36
C ALA A 224 6.88 -9.66 1.21
N GLU A 225 7.41 -8.45 1.09
CA GLU A 225 8.58 -8.01 1.86
C GLU A 225 8.23 -7.53 3.28
N ASN A 226 6.99 -7.09 3.51
CA ASN A 226 6.62 -6.25 4.66
C ASN A 226 5.83 -6.99 5.74
N THR A 227 5.73 -8.33 5.67
CA THR A 227 4.92 -9.07 6.65
C THR A 227 5.40 -8.87 8.09
N THR A 228 6.71 -8.68 8.33
CA THR A 228 7.26 -8.40 9.67
C THR A 228 6.90 -7.02 10.22
N LYS A 229 6.40 -6.11 9.38
CA LYS A 229 5.88 -4.79 9.73
C LYS A 229 4.35 -4.79 9.83
N ASP A 230 3.68 -5.36 8.84
CA ASP A 230 2.23 -5.20 8.64
C ASP A 230 1.41 -6.39 9.18
N GLY A 231 2.09 -7.49 9.51
CA GLY A 231 1.48 -8.78 9.85
C GLY A 231 1.21 -9.66 8.62
N ILE A 232 0.74 -10.88 8.86
CA ILE A 232 0.48 -11.86 7.78
C ILE A 232 -0.82 -11.59 7.01
N LEU A 233 -1.76 -10.84 7.59
CA LEU A 233 -3.12 -10.72 7.08
C LEU A 233 -3.22 -10.17 5.67
N PRO A 234 -2.58 -9.03 5.33
CA PRO A 234 -2.65 -8.48 3.98
C PRO A 234 -2.15 -9.47 2.93
N LEU A 235 -1.00 -10.12 3.18
CA LEU A 235 -0.46 -11.12 2.25
C LEU A 235 -1.39 -12.34 2.14
N ARG A 236 -1.88 -12.87 3.26
CA ARG A 236 -2.76 -14.05 3.26
C ARG A 236 -4.09 -13.79 2.54
N ASP A 237 -4.64 -12.58 2.66
CA ASP A 237 -5.84 -12.17 1.93
C ASP A 237 -5.57 -12.15 0.40
N CYS A 238 -4.41 -11.63 -0.02
CA CYS A 238 -4.00 -11.67 -1.42
C CYS A 238 -3.91 -13.11 -1.94
N LEU A 239 -3.24 -14.00 -1.21
CA LEU A 239 -3.11 -15.41 -1.58
C LEU A 239 -4.48 -16.09 -1.69
N THR A 240 -5.39 -15.78 -0.76
CA THR A 240 -6.75 -16.34 -0.73
C THR A 240 -7.57 -15.87 -1.93
N GLN A 241 -7.55 -14.57 -2.25
CA GLN A 241 -8.24 -14.01 -3.41
C GLN A 241 -7.68 -14.56 -4.74
N LEU A 242 -6.35 -14.66 -4.85
CA LEU A 242 -5.70 -15.26 -6.01
C LEU A 242 -6.11 -16.72 -6.20
N ALA A 243 -6.16 -17.52 -5.13
CA ALA A 243 -6.58 -18.91 -5.23
C ALA A 243 -8.06 -19.05 -5.60
N ALA A 244 -8.93 -18.16 -5.11
CA ALA A 244 -10.35 -18.15 -5.46
C ALA A 244 -10.58 -17.82 -6.94
N ASN A 245 -9.84 -16.85 -7.48
CA ASN A 245 -10.04 -16.32 -8.83
C ASN A 245 -9.07 -16.94 -9.87
N TRP A 246 -8.23 -17.89 -9.47
CA TRP A 246 -7.10 -18.39 -10.28
C TRP A 246 -7.47 -18.82 -11.69
N ASN A 247 -8.54 -19.62 -11.81
CA ASN A 247 -9.02 -20.12 -13.10
C ASN A 247 -9.70 -19.04 -13.93
N GLU A 248 -10.41 -18.10 -13.27
CA GLU A 248 -11.09 -16.97 -13.93
C GLU A 248 -10.10 -15.97 -14.52
N MET A 249 -8.91 -15.84 -13.90
CA MET A 249 -7.78 -15.09 -14.46
C MET A 249 -7.20 -15.72 -15.73
N GLY A 250 -7.57 -16.96 -16.07
CA GLY A 250 -7.07 -17.65 -17.26
C GLY A 250 -5.66 -18.24 -17.08
N ILE A 251 -5.22 -18.49 -15.85
CA ILE A 251 -3.96 -19.19 -15.58
C ILE A 251 -4.22 -20.70 -15.73
N ALA A 252 -3.63 -21.31 -16.77
CA ALA A 252 -3.91 -22.71 -17.13
C ALA A 252 -3.37 -23.75 -16.13
N GLU A 253 -2.34 -23.38 -15.37
CA GLU A 253 -1.71 -24.27 -14.38
C GLU A 253 -2.54 -24.33 -13.10
N GLN A 254 -2.46 -25.44 -12.35
CA GLN A 254 -3.16 -25.56 -11.07
C GLN A 254 -2.59 -24.57 -10.05
N CYS A 255 -3.47 -23.87 -9.31
CA CYS A 255 -3.05 -22.99 -8.23
C CYS A 255 -2.26 -23.78 -7.17
N PRO A 256 -1.03 -23.37 -6.83
CA PRO A 256 -0.23 -24.06 -5.81
C PRO A 256 -0.68 -23.76 -4.37
N TYR A 257 -1.57 -22.78 -4.17
CA TYR A 257 -2.12 -22.44 -2.87
C TYR A 257 -3.54 -23.01 -2.72
N HIS A 258 -3.71 -23.82 -1.68
CA HIS A 258 -4.98 -24.44 -1.33
C HIS A 258 -5.31 -24.09 0.11
N ILE A 259 -6.50 -23.54 0.32
CA ILE A 259 -7.03 -23.19 1.65
C ILE A 259 -8.21 -24.09 1.95
N THR A 260 -8.26 -24.63 3.16
CA THR A 260 -9.39 -25.44 3.61
C THR A 260 -10.60 -24.55 3.91
N SER A 261 -11.80 -25.11 3.91
CA SER A 261 -13.01 -24.35 4.28
C SER A 261 -12.96 -23.82 5.71
N GLU A 262 -12.31 -24.55 6.62
CA GLU A 262 -12.11 -24.15 8.01
C GLU A 262 -11.16 -22.95 8.10
N ASP A 263 -9.98 -23.05 7.46
CA ASP A 263 -9.00 -21.97 7.43
C ASP A 263 -9.54 -20.71 6.74
N LEU A 264 -10.35 -20.89 5.68
CA LEU A 264 -11.00 -19.78 4.99
C LEU A 264 -12.01 -19.07 5.90
N SER A 265 -12.79 -19.83 6.68
CA SER A 265 -13.73 -19.25 7.65
C SER A 265 -12.99 -18.48 8.75
N LYS A 266 -11.93 -19.07 9.30
CA LYS A 266 -11.05 -18.40 10.26
C LYS A 266 -10.45 -17.12 9.68
N HIS A 267 -9.88 -17.20 8.47
CA HIS A 267 -9.30 -16.05 7.80
C HIS A 267 -10.29 -14.90 7.62
N LYS A 268 -11.54 -15.18 7.22
CA LYS A 268 -12.59 -14.16 7.07
C LYS A 268 -12.88 -13.42 8.38
N MET A 269 -12.95 -14.14 9.49
CA MET A 269 -13.15 -13.53 10.82
C MET A 269 -11.96 -12.64 11.21
N GLU A 270 -10.74 -13.12 11.03
CA GLU A 270 -9.52 -12.38 11.36
C GLU A 270 -9.36 -11.13 10.48
N LEU A 271 -9.68 -11.26 9.18
CA LEU A 271 -9.66 -10.15 8.23
C LEU A 271 -10.72 -9.09 8.55
N SER A 272 -11.91 -9.48 9.02
CA SER A 272 -12.95 -8.54 9.44
C SER A 272 -12.43 -7.64 10.57
N ARG A 273 -11.85 -8.24 11.63
CA ARG A 273 -11.26 -7.49 12.75
C ARG A 273 -10.16 -6.54 12.31
N TYR A 274 -9.30 -6.98 11.40
CA TYR A 274 -8.24 -6.13 10.85
C TYR A 274 -8.81 -4.95 10.04
N LYS A 275 -9.84 -5.16 9.23
CA LYS A 275 -10.51 -4.10 8.47
C LYS A 275 -11.21 -3.10 9.37
N ASP A 276 -11.87 -3.56 10.43
CA ASP A 276 -12.48 -2.69 11.44
C ASP A 276 -11.42 -1.83 12.13
N TRP A 277 -10.28 -2.42 12.49
CA TRP A 277 -9.13 -1.71 13.05
C TRP A 277 -8.53 -0.68 12.08
N GLN A 278 -8.35 -1.03 10.80
CA GLN A 278 -7.88 -0.08 9.77
C GLN A 278 -8.84 1.09 9.59
N LYS A 279 -10.15 0.82 9.61
CA LYS A 279 -11.20 1.84 9.49
C LYS A 279 -11.18 2.79 10.68
N LEU A 280 -11.04 2.26 11.90
CA LEU A 280 -10.87 3.07 13.11
C LEU A 280 -9.62 3.97 13.02
N LYS A 281 -8.49 3.42 12.58
CA LYS A 281 -7.25 4.19 12.35
C LYS A 281 -7.49 5.34 11.38
N GLY A 282 -8.10 5.06 10.22
CA GLY A 282 -8.39 6.06 9.20
C GLY A 282 -9.29 7.20 9.69
N TYR A 283 -10.39 6.88 10.37
CA TYR A 283 -11.24 7.92 10.97
C TYR A 283 -10.53 8.72 12.05
N THR A 284 -9.68 8.07 12.85
CA THR A 284 -8.91 8.79 13.87
C THR A 284 -7.92 9.76 13.22
N GLN A 285 -7.24 9.35 12.16
CA GLN A 285 -6.34 10.19 11.37
C GLN A 285 -7.07 11.39 10.76
N GLU A 286 -8.25 11.18 10.19
CA GLU A 286 -9.08 12.25 9.62
C GLU A 286 -9.52 13.26 10.70
N LEU A 287 -10.00 12.78 11.85
CA LEU A 287 -10.46 13.62 12.96
C LEU A 287 -9.33 14.45 13.59
N LEU A 288 -8.12 13.90 13.63
CA LEU A 288 -6.93 14.54 14.20
C LEU A 288 -6.10 15.30 13.15
N GLN A 289 -6.41 15.15 11.87
CA GLN A 289 -5.62 15.67 10.73
C GLN A 289 -4.14 15.29 10.82
N THR A 290 -3.90 13.99 10.98
CA THR A 290 -2.57 13.42 11.19
C THR A 290 -2.31 12.22 10.28
N ASP A 291 -1.08 11.71 10.28
CA ASP A 291 -0.65 10.58 9.47
C ASP A 291 -0.32 9.32 10.31
N ASP A 292 0.40 8.37 9.71
CA ASP A 292 0.83 7.13 10.36
C ASP A 292 1.89 7.35 11.45
N GLU A 293 2.63 8.46 11.40
CA GLU A 293 3.70 8.82 12.34
C GLU A 293 3.20 9.78 13.45
N GLY A 294 1.94 10.21 13.37
CA GLY A 294 1.36 11.16 14.31
C GLY A 294 1.77 12.61 14.03
N TRP A 295 2.28 12.90 12.82
CA TRP A 295 2.62 14.27 12.43
C TRP A 295 1.35 15.11 12.26
N ILE A 296 1.39 16.38 12.68
CA ILE A 296 0.30 17.32 12.47
C ILE A 296 0.83 18.64 11.90
N SER A 297 0.00 19.32 11.11
CA SER A 297 0.37 20.62 10.54
C SER A 297 0.68 21.64 11.64
N PRO A 298 1.76 22.45 11.50
CA PRO A 298 2.06 23.55 12.42
C PRO A 298 0.96 24.62 12.52
N GLN A 299 -0.02 24.59 11.62
CA GLN A 299 -1.17 25.50 11.60
C GLN A 299 -2.26 25.06 12.58
N LEU A 300 -2.23 23.82 13.05
CA LEU A 300 -3.16 23.27 14.02
C LEU A 300 -2.72 23.58 15.45
N ASP A 301 -3.70 23.66 16.34
CA ASP A 301 -3.46 23.83 17.77
C ASP A 301 -3.06 22.49 18.39
N PHE A 302 -1.76 22.30 18.61
CA PHE A 302 -1.18 21.04 19.09
C PHE A 302 -1.83 20.55 20.40
N GLU A 303 -2.07 21.45 21.35
CA GLU A 303 -2.66 21.08 22.64
C GLU A 303 -4.10 20.57 22.48
N LYS A 304 -4.87 21.17 21.57
CA LYS A 304 -6.22 20.68 21.25
C LYS A 304 -6.21 19.33 20.56
N VAL A 305 -5.29 19.11 19.62
CA VAL A 305 -5.16 17.81 18.94
C VAL A 305 -4.73 16.74 19.94
N GLN A 306 -3.80 17.04 20.84
CA GLN A 306 -3.39 16.13 21.90
C GLN A 306 -4.53 15.79 22.87
N THR A 307 -5.34 16.79 23.25
CA THR A 307 -6.51 16.57 24.10
C THR A 307 -7.53 15.65 23.42
N ARG A 308 -7.82 15.91 22.14
CA ARG A 308 -8.75 15.08 21.35
C ARG A 308 -8.23 13.66 21.12
N HIS A 309 -6.92 13.51 20.90
CA HIS A 309 -6.28 12.19 20.83
C HIS A 309 -6.46 11.41 22.13
N ALA A 310 -6.25 12.04 23.29
CA ALA A 310 -6.44 11.40 24.58
C ALA A 310 -7.90 10.96 24.81
N GLU A 311 -8.87 11.79 24.41
CA GLU A 311 -10.30 11.44 24.46
C GLU A 311 -10.62 10.22 23.58
N LEU A 312 -10.15 10.22 22.32
CA LEU A 312 -10.37 9.10 21.39
C LEU A 312 -9.69 7.81 21.87
N PHE A 313 -8.48 7.92 22.42
CA PHE A 313 -7.76 6.79 23.00
C PHE A 313 -8.52 6.20 24.20
N GLN A 314 -9.04 7.04 25.09
CA GLN A 314 -9.81 6.58 26.24
C GLN A 314 -11.10 5.86 25.81
N LEU A 315 -11.83 6.41 24.86
CA LEU A 315 -13.02 5.77 24.28
C LEU A 315 -12.71 4.41 23.64
N TYR A 316 -11.58 4.31 22.94
CA TYR A 316 -11.10 3.06 22.37
C TYR A 316 -10.77 2.02 23.45
N ILE A 317 -10.03 2.40 24.49
CA ILE A 317 -9.70 1.49 25.60
C ILE A 317 -10.96 1.00 26.30
N GLU A 318 -11.91 1.88 26.61
CA GLU A 318 -13.18 1.52 27.25
C GLU A 318 -13.96 0.50 26.42
N LYS A 319 -13.98 0.66 25.10
CA LYS A 319 -14.69 -0.25 24.21
C LYS A 319 -13.97 -1.58 24.01
N GLU A 320 -12.67 -1.57 23.70
CA GLU A 320 -11.94 -2.80 23.40
C GLU A 320 -11.74 -3.69 24.63
N THR A 321 -11.68 -3.10 25.83
CA THR A 321 -11.52 -3.87 27.07
C THR A 321 -12.75 -4.70 27.46
N GLU A 322 -13.86 -4.57 26.72
CA GLU A 322 -14.99 -5.50 26.80
C GLU A 322 -14.64 -6.90 26.25
N ASP A 323 -13.75 -6.96 25.25
CA ASP A 323 -13.40 -8.18 24.51
C ASP A 323 -11.96 -8.66 24.75
N ILE A 324 -11.01 -7.75 25.00
CA ILE A 324 -9.57 -8.03 25.15
C ILE A 324 -8.98 -7.39 26.41
N SER A 325 -7.75 -7.76 26.78
CA SER A 325 -7.08 -7.12 27.92
C SER A 325 -6.69 -5.67 27.60
N GLU A 326 -6.60 -4.82 28.62
CA GLU A 326 -6.13 -3.43 28.44
C GLU A 326 -4.73 -3.38 27.81
N GLU A 327 -3.83 -4.29 28.20
CA GLU A 327 -2.48 -4.40 27.61
C GLU A 327 -2.53 -4.67 26.11
N GLU A 328 -3.41 -5.57 25.67
CA GLU A 328 -3.59 -5.90 24.26
C GLU A 328 -4.24 -4.73 23.50
N ALA A 329 -5.26 -4.08 24.10
CA ALA A 329 -5.90 -2.91 23.51
C ALA A 329 -4.88 -1.79 23.29
N ARG A 330 -4.07 -1.47 24.31
CA ARG A 330 -2.98 -0.47 24.22
C ARG A 330 -1.96 -0.82 23.13
N ARG A 331 -1.59 -2.10 23.02
CA ARG A 331 -0.66 -2.57 21.97
C ARG A 331 -1.22 -2.37 20.56
N LEU A 332 -2.53 -2.50 20.40
CA LEU A 332 -3.23 -2.31 19.13
C LEU A 332 -3.55 -0.85 18.82
N TRP A 333 -3.31 0.08 19.73
CA TRP A 333 -3.44 1.51 19.42
C TRP A 333 -2.35 1.94 18.44
N PHE A 334 -2.73 2.69 17.42
CA PHE A 334 -1.88 2.99 16.27
C PHE A 334 -0.80 4.07 16.53
N TYR A 335 -0.92 4.86 17.62
CA TYR A 335 0.10 5.84 18.03
C TYR A 335 0.85 5.37 19.26
N LEU A 336 2.18 5.31 19.18
CA LEU A 336 3.03 4.98 20.32
C LEU A 336 3.25 6.21 21.20
N GLU A 337 3.13 6.04 22.51
CA GLU A 337 3.86 6.89 23.44
C GLU A 337 5.32 6.48 23.35
N ASN A 338 6.17 7.33 22.77
CA ASN A 338 7.62 7.14 22.86
C ASN A 338 8.00 7.27 24.34
N THR A 339 8.20 6.14 25.02
CA THR A 339 8.78 6.06 26.37
C THR A 339 10.26 6.40 26.37
#